data_AF-A0A2G8JJ80-F1
#
_entry.id   AF-A0A2G8JJ80-F1
#
_cell.length_a   1.000
_cell.length_b   1.000
_cell.length_c   1.000
_cell.angle_alpha   90.00
_cell.angle_beta   90.00
_cell.angle_gamma   90.00
#
_symmetry.space_group_name_H-M   'P 1'
#
loop_
_entity.id
_entity.type
_entity.pdbx_description
1 polymer ?
#
loop_
_entity_poly.entity_id
_entity_poly.type
_entity_poly.pdbx_seq_one_letter_code
_entity_poly.pdbx_strand_id
1 'polypeptide(L)'
;MEFMRHTYGLHGAYFLLGAISWNAVAAGILLRPSALEKTNEVMDASFAPTEDIQGKDKSIKNAMLMLKGRIVSMVTLLFNFLNLSPVIHHPIFIVYLTVHALISYNFTVWAIFLVPFGTSLGISSEHAVLFSSAGGIGGLFGKILVSLIFYFDKMHPLAASVVPSVTWCLAVSCYVISDDYMVLLGTSLVSGFSLAYIDAATVAMFPRYVCAAHLRQGTVLNYLGSGLGVQLGGIISGNVSIHNGVLQT
;
A
#
# COMPACT_ATOMS: atom_id res chain seq x y z
N MET A 1 17.14 -6.68 -3.52
CA MET A 1 16.92 -8.15 -3.42
C MET A 1 17.93 -8.92 -4.25
N GLU A 2 18.17 -8.52 -5.50
CA GLU A 2 19.08 -9.23 -6.41
C GLU A 2 20.52 -9.34 -5.91
N PHE A 3 21.08 -8.24 -5.38
CA PHE A 3 22.40 -8.26 -4.71
C PHE A 3 22.46 -9.23 -3.52
N MET A 4 21.46 -9.17 -2.61
CA MET A 4 21.41 -10.09 -1.47
C MET A 4 21.28 -11.55 -1.89
N ARG A 5 20.52 -11.82 -2.96
CA ARG A 5 20.41 -13.17 -3.55
C ARG A 5 21.76 -13.65 -4.07
N HIS A 6 22.53 -12.77 -4.72
CA HIS A 6 23.84 -13.11 -5.25
C HIS A 6 24.86 -13.40 -4.13
N THR A 7 24.85 -12.63 -3.04
CA THR A 7 25.82 -12.79 -1.94
C THR A 7 25.47 -13.90 -0.94
N TYR A 8 24.19 -14.01 -0.55
CA TYR A 8 23.73 -14.90 0.52
C TYR A 8 22.91 -16.10 0.03
N GLY A 9 22.73 -16.23 -1.29
CA GLY A 9 21.79 -17.17 -1.87
C GLY A 9 20.33 -16.79 -1.60
N LEU A 10 19.41 -17.53 -2.23
CA LEU A 10 17.97 -17.28 -2.12
C LEU A 10 17.47 -17.48 -0.67
N HIS A 11 17.89 -18.56 -0.02
CA HIS A 11 17.49 -18.87 1.36
C HIS A 11 17.99 -17.82 2.36
N GLY A 12 19.23 -17.36 2.22
CA GLY A 12 19.79 -16.31 3.09
C GLY A 12 19.07 -14.97 2.93
N ALA A 13 18.74 -14.59 1.68
CA ALA A 13 17.97 -13.37 1.42
C ALA A 13 16.57 -13.42 2.06
N TYR A 14 15.86 -14.55 1.98
CA TYR A 14 14.56 -14.71 2.64
C TYR A 14 14.66 -14.71 4.16
N PHE A 15 15.69 -15.32 4.73
CA PHE A 15 15.91 -15.31 6.17
C PHE A 15 16.12 -13.88 6.69
N LEU A 16 16.95 -13.08 6.01
CA LEU A 16 17.15 -11.67 6.35
C LEU A 16 15.87 -10.85 6.25
N LEU A 17 15.09 -11.05 5.18
CA LEU A 17 13.80 -10.36 5.01
C LEU A 17 12.81 -10.73 6.13
N GLY A 18 12.76 -12.00 6.53
CA GLY A 18 11.97 -12.48 7.64
C GLY A 18 12.41 -11.86 8.97
N ALA A 19 13.72 -11.78 9.22
CA ALA A 19 14.27 -11.15 10.42
C ALA A 19 13.92 -9.65 10.52
N ILE A 20 14.05 -8.90 9.41
CA ILE A 20 13.64 -7.48 9.35
C ILE A 20 12.14 -7.34 9.64
N SER A 21 11.31 -8.21 9.07
CA SER A 21 9.86 -8.20 9.28
C SER A 21 9.49 -8.48 10.74
N TRP A 22 10.15 -9.44 11.39
CA TRP A 22 9.97 -9.71 12.82
C TRP A 22 10.39 -8.55 13.72
N ASN A 23 11.46 -7.84 13.37
CA ASN A 23 11.86 -6.62 14.08
C ASN A 23 10.78 -5.53 13.99
N ALA A 24 10.10 -5.39 12.85
CA ALA A 24 8.99 -4.46 12.71
C ALA A 24 7.79 -4.84 13.61
N VAL A 25 7.50 -6.14 13.76
CA VAL A 25 6.47 -6.63 14.70
C VAL A 25 6.84 -6.28 16.14
N ALA A 26 8.08 -6.54 16.55
CA ALA A 26 8.57 -6.21 17.88
C ALA A 26 8.47 -4.70 18.15
N ALA A 27 8.89 -3.86 17.20
CA ALA A 27 8.74 -2.41 17.28
C ALA A 27 7.26 -1.99 17.40
N GLY A 28 6.36 -2.62 16.63
CA GLY A 28 4.93 -2.38 16.67
C GLY A 28 4.29 -2.72 18.03
N ILE A 29 4.73 -3.79 18.69
CA ILE A 29 4.28 -4.15 20.05
C ILE A 29 4.71 -3.10 21.09
N LEU A 30 5.86 -2.48 20.89
CA LEU A 30 6.40 -1.45 21.80
C LEU A 30 5.71 -0.09 21.62
N LEU A 31 5.04 0.16 20.50
CA LEU A 31 4.24 1.36 20.30
C LEU A 31 3.01 1.32 21.21
N ARG A 32 3.12 1.94 22.39
CA ARG A 32 1.97 2.17 23.27
C ARG A 32 1.01 3.16 22.61
N PRO A 33 -0.31 2.90 22.60
CA PRO A 33 -1.27 3.94 22.28
C PRO A 33 -1.10 5.07 23.30
N SER A 34 -0.89 6.32 22.86
CA SER A 34 -1.11 7.44 23.76
C SER A 34 -2.58 7.37 24.18
N ALA A 35 -2.85 7.37 25.48
CA ALA A 35 -4.20 7.29 26.02
C ALA A 35 -5.05 8.46 25.51
N LEU A 36 -5.71 8.27 24.36
CA LEU A 36 -6.80 9.09 23.90
C LEU A 36 -8.01 8.71 24.75
N GLU A 37 -8.30 9.62 25.68
CA GLU A 37 -9.54 9.87 26.41
C GLU A 37 -10.62 8.78 26.30
N LYS A 38 -10.81 8.06 27.41
CA LYS A 38 -11.90 7.10 27.61
C LYS A 38 -13.25 7.82 27.50
N THR A 39 -13.94 7.67 26.38
CA THR A 39 -15.40 7.87 26.34
C THR A 39 -16.04 6.68 27.07
N ASN A 40 -16.60 6.96 28.24
CA ASN A 40 -17.40 6.03 29.02
C ASN A 40 -18.66 5.64 28.24
N GLU A 41 -18.80 4.36 27.89
CA GLU A 41 -20.12 3.74 27.76
C GLU A 41 -20.13 2.44 28.57
N VAL A 42 -20.88 2.51 29.66
CA VAL A 42 -21.30 1.43 30.54
C VAL A 42 -22.42 0.66 29.82
N MET A 43 -22.31 -0.66 29.72
CA MET A 43 -23.48 -1.52 29.95
C MET A 43 -23.08 -2.95 30.28
N ASP A 44 -23.32 -3.27 31.55
CA ASP A 44 -23.64 -4.54 32.20
C ASP A 44 -23.65 -5.84 31.39
N ALA A 45 -22.93 -6.83 31.95
CA ALA A 45 -23.46 -8.18 32.08
C ALA A 45 -22.92 -8.82 33.37
N SER A 46 -23.71 -8.68 34.44
CA SER A 46 -23.71 -9.62 35.56
C SER A 46 -23.89 -11.05 35.03
N PHE A 47 -23.16 -12.01 35.59
CA PHE A 47 -23.63 -13.31 36.10
C PHE A 47 -22.47 -14.32 36.16
N ALA A 48 -22.18 -14.80 37.37
CA ALA A 48 -21.41 -16.01 37.67
C ALA A 48 -22.27 -16.90 38.60
N PRO A 49 -21.85 -18.13 38.95
CA PRO A 49 -21.62 -19.31 38.11
C PRO A 49 -22.46 -20.50 38.62
N THR A 50 -22.59 -21.59 37.84
CA THR A 50 -22.85 -22.94 38.43
C THR A 50 -22.36 -24.06 37.51
N GLU A 51 -21.65 -25.02 38.10
CA GLU A 51 -21.15 -26.26 37.52
C GLU A 51 -22.28 -27.24 37.17
N ASP A 52 -22.12 -28.06 36.12
CA ASP A 52 -22.10 -29.52 36.30
C ASP A 52 -21.60 -30.31 35.06
N ILE A 53 -21.09 -31.51 35.34
CA ILE A 53 -20.21 -32.38 34.56
C ILE A 53 -20.98 -33.22 33.51
N GLN A 54 -20.59 -33.16 32.23
CA GLN A 54 -20.81 -34.23 31.24
C GLN A 54 -19.81 -34.13 30.09
N GLY A 55 -18.62 -34.68 30.32
CA GLY A 55 -17.43 -34.55 29.48
C GLY A 55 -17.29 -35.64 28.42
N LYS A 56 -17.51 -35.27 27.15
CA LYS A 56 -16.65 -35.55 25.98
C LYS A 56 -17.33 -35.11 24.69
N ASP A 57 -18.63 -35.38 24.56
CA ASP A 57 -19.40 -35.08 23.33
C ASP A 57 -19.85 -33.60 23.26
N LYS A 58 -20.10 -32.99 24.43
CA LYS A 58 -20.32 -31.53 24.57
C LYS A 58 -19.08 -30.72 24.22
N SER A 59 -17.87 -31.27 24.36
CA SER A 59 -16.62 -30.56 24.07
C SER A 59 -16.43 -30.29 22.57
N ILE A 60 -16.77 -31.27 21.72
CA ILE A 60 -16.67 -31.12 20.26
C ILE A 60 -17.77 -30.20 19.73
N LYS A 61 -19.01 -30.36 20.23
CA LYS A 61 -20.12 -29.45 19.88
C LYS A 61 -19.86 -28.01 20.32
N ASN A 62 -19.34 -27.80 21.54
CA ASN A 62 -19.00 -26.46 22.04
C ASN A 62 -17.81 -25.85 21.28
N ALA A 63 -16.79 -26.64 20.92
CA ALA A 63 -15.68 -26.17 20.08
C ALA A 63 -16.16 -25.77 18.67
N MET A 64 -17.08 -26.55 18.08
CA MET A 64 -17.67 -26.24 16.77
C MET A 64 -18.61 -25.02 16.83
N LEU A 65 -19.32 -24.83 17.95
CA LEU A 65 -20.14 -23.63 18.20
C LEU A 65 -19.28 -22.39 18.44
N MET A 66 -18.17 -22.51 19.17
CA MET A 66 -17.20 -21.42 19.32
C MET A 66 -16.51 -21.08 18.00
N LEU A 67 -16.19 -22.09 17.17
CA LEU A 67 -15.62 -21.86 15.84
C LEU A 67 -16.64 -21.20 14.92
N LYS A 68 -17.90 -21.67 14.91
CA LYS A 68 -18.99 -21.01 14.16
C LYS A 68 -19.24 -19.59 14.66
N GLY A 69 -19.25 -19.36 15.96
CA GLY A 69 -19.40 -18.02 16.55
C GLY A 69 -18.24 -17.10 16.17
N ARG A 70 -17.01 -17.62 16.14
CA ARG A 70 -15.83 -16.87 15.65
C ARG A 70 -15.90 -16.59 14.16
N ILE A 71 -16.31 -17.55 13.34
CA ILE A 71 -16.46 -17.36 11.89
C ILE A 71 -17.57 -16.34 11.61
N VAL A 72 -18.73 -16.46 12.25
CA VAL A 72 -19.83 -15.50 12.10
C VAL A 72 -19.39 -14.13 12.58
N SER A 73 -18.70 -14.02 13.72
CA SER A 73 -18.15 -12.76 14.22
C SER A 73 -17.14 -12.14 13.25
N MET A 74 -16.25 -12.95 12.66
CA MET A 74 -15.30 -12.47 11.64
C MET A 74 -16.00 -12.05 10.35
N VAL A 75 -17.02 -12.78 9.90
CA VAL A 75 -17.81 -12.46 8.71
C VAL A 75 -18.62 -11.18 8.94
N THR A 76 -19.29 -11.05 10.08
CA THR A 76 -20.01 -9.83 10.46
C THR A 76 -19.07 -8.64 10.61
N LEU A 77 -17.86 -8.85 11.16
CA LEU A 77 -16.81 -7.83 11.15
C LEU A 77 -16.44 -7.47 9.71
N LEU A 78 -16.22 -8.44 8.82
CA LEU A 78 -15.88 -8.21 7.43
C LEU A 78 -16.96 -7.40 6.70
N PHE A 79 -18.23 -7.74 6.89
CA PHE A 79 -19.37 -7.02 6.32
C PHE A 79 -19.51 -5.60 6.89
N ASN A 80 -19.29 -5.43 8.20
CA ASN A 80 -19.28 -4.11 8.82
C ASN A 80 -18.07 -3.26 8.38
N PHE A 81 -16.93 -3.90 8.08
CA PHE A 81 -15.73 -3.25 7.52
C PHE A 81 -15.91 -2.87 6.05
N LEU A 82 -16.63 -3.67 5.27
CA LEU A 82 -16.98 -3.41 3.87
C LEU A 82 -18.24 -2.56 3.69
N ASN A 83 -18.73 -1.94 4.77
CA ASN A 83 -19.90 -1.08 4.68
C ASN A 83 -19.62 0.08 3.70
N LEU A 84 -20.35 0.07 2.59
CA LEU A 84 -20.23 1.05 1.49
C LEU A 84 -20.87 2.40 1.82
N SER A 85 -21.26 2.65 3.08
CA SER A 85 -21.80 3.92 3.57
C SER A 85 -21.01 5.15 3.07
N PRO A 86 -19.66 5.21 3.15
CA PRO A 86 -18.92 6.36 2.66
C PRO A 86 -19.09 6.62 1.16
N VAL A 87 -19.22 5.53 0.36
CA VAL A 87 -19.39 5.59 -1.09
C VAL A 87 -20.77 6.13 -1.47
N ILE A 88 -21.80 5.74 -0.71
CA ILE A 88 -23.19 6.16 -0.94
C ILE A 88 -23.38 7.62 -0.54
N HIS A 89 -22.84 8.03 0.60
CA HIS A 89 -23.03 9.38 1.14
C HIS A 89 -22.12 10.44 0.52
N HIS A 90 -20.95 10.05 0.01
CA HIS A 90 -19.97 10.98 -0.57
C HIS A 90 -19.66 10.54 -2.02
N PRO A 91 -20.40 11.01 -3.04
CA PRO A 91 -20.18 10.58 -4.42
C PRO A 91 -18.77 10.93 -4.93
N ILE A 92 -18.17 12.02 -4.43
CA ILE A 92 -16.78 12.40 -4.75
C ILE A 92 -15.76 11.37 -4.26
N PHE A 93 -16.10 10.59 -3.24
CA PHE A 93 -15.24 9.55 -2.69
C PHE A 93 -14.99 8.42 -3.70
N ILE A 94 -15.94 8.12 -4.59
CA ILE A 94 -15.74 7.13 -5.68
C ILE A 94 -14.63 7.60 -6.61
N VAL A 95 -14.70 8.84 -7.07
CA VAL A 95 -13.69 9.43 -7.96
C VAL A 95 -12.32 9.41 -7.28
N TYR A 96 -12.27 9.80 -6.01
CA TYR A 96 -11.05 9.73 -5.21
C TYR A 96 -10.49 8.29 -5.14
N LEU A 97 -11.33 7.30 -4.85
CA LEU A 97 -10.93 5.90 -4.73
C LEU A 97 -10.39 5.36 -6.06
N THR A 98 -11.03 5.71 -7.18
CA THR A 98 -10.55 5.37 -8.52
C THR A 98 -9.19 6.01 -8.81
N VAL A 99 -9.02 7.30 -8.53
CA VAL A 99 -7.75 8.01 -8.76
C VAL A 99 -6.63 7.39 -7.94
N HIS A 100 -6.87 7.10 -6.66
CA HIS A 100 -5.84 6.53 -5.79
C HIS A 100 -5.48 5.08 -6.19
N ALA A 101 -6.47 4.28 -6.61
CA ALA A 101 -6.22 2.95 -7.17
C ALA A 101 -5.38 3.02 -8.46
N LEU A 102 -5.64 3.99 -9.35
CA LEU A 102 -4.85 4.22 -10.56
C LEU A 102 -3.41 4.66 -10.25
N ILE A 103 -3.20 5.53 -9.25
CA ILE A 103 -1.86 5.90 -8.78
C ILE A 103 -1.10 4.67 -8.30
N SER A 104 -1.75 3.82 -7.49
CA SER A 104 -1.17 2.58 -6.95
C SER A 104 -0.82 1.57 -8.05
N TYR A 105 -1.71 1.44 -9.04
CA TYR A 105 -1.48 0.67 -10.25
C TYR A 105 -0.25 1.17 -11.02
N ASN A 106 -0.19 2.47 -11.33
CA ASN A 106 0.91 3.08 -12.09
C ASN A 106 2.24 2.92 -11.37
N PHE A 107 2.28 3.13 -10.05
CA PHE A 107 3.47 2.92 -9.25
C PHE A 107 3.98 1.48 -9.34
N THR A 108 3.07 0.51 -9.26
CA THR A 108 3.42 -0.91 -9.31
C THR A 108 3.94 -1.32 -10.68
N VAL A 109 3.23 -0.94 -11.74
CA VAL A 109 3.62 -1.21 -13.13
C VAL A 109 4.99 -0.61 -13.42
N TRP A 110 5.19 0.66 -13.07
CA TRP A 110 6.47 1.34 -13.25
C TRP A 110 7.60 0.64 -12.49
N ALA A 111 7.39 0.31 -11.21
CA ALA A 111 8.42 -0.33 -10.39
C ALA A 111 8.81 -1.72 -10.92
N ILE A 112 7.87 -2.48 -11.45
CA ILE A 112 8.11 -3.82 -12.00
C ILE A 112 8.89 -3.75 -13.32
N PHE A 113 8.51 -2.85 -14.22
CA PHE A 113 9.12 -2.77 -15.56
C PHE A 113 10.48 -2.07 -15.58
N LEU A 114 10.84 -1.37 -14.51
CA LEU A 114 12.00 -0.50 -14.47
C LEU A 114 13.35 -1.22 -14.72
N VAL A 115 13.54 -2.38 -14.09
CA VAL A 115 14.76 -3.18 -14.22
C VAL A 115 14.78 -3.93 -15.56
N PRO A 116 13.72 -4.66 -15.96
CA PRO A 116 13.64 -5.30 -17.28
C PRO A 116 13.85 -4.31 -18.43
N PHE A 117 13.30 -3.10 -18.32
CA PHE A 117 13.50 -2.02 -19.29
C PHE A 117 14.98 -1.66 -19.43
N GLY A 118 15.68 -1.41 -18.33
CA GLY A 118 17.13 -1.14 -18.37
C GLY A 118 17.92 -2.27 -19.02
N THR A 119 17.61 -3.53 -18.68
CA THR A 119 18.29 -4.68 -19.29
C THR A 119 17.98 -4.84 -20.78
N SER A 120 16.78 -4.45 -21.23
CA SER A 120 16.41 -4.50 -22.64
C SER A 120 17.19 -3.49 -23.50
N LEU A 121 17.67 -2.41 -22.90
CA LEU A 121 18.58 -1.44 -23.52
C LEU A 121 20.06 -1.90 -23.51
N GLY A 122 20.34 -3.12 -23.05
CA GLY A 122 21.70 -3.66 -22.95
C GLY A 122 22.48 -3.17 -21.72
N ILE A 123 21.85 -2.48 -20.77
CA ILE A 123 22.47 -2.08 -19.50
C ILE A 123 22.61 -3.33 -18.61
N SER A 124 23.76 -3.47 -17.93
CA SER A 124 23.94 -4.62 -17.04
C SER A 124 22.93 -4.61 -15.88
N SER A 125 22.49 -5.79 -15.45
CA SER A 125 21.47 -5.92 -14.40
C SER A 125 21.83 -5.18 -13.12
N GLU A 126 23.13 -5.16 -12.75
CA GLU A 126 23.63 -4.42 -11.59
C GLU A 126 23.34 -2.91 -11.69
N HIS A 127 23.52 -2.32 -12.88
CA HIS A 127 23.25 -0.90 -13.12
C HIS A 127 21.76 -0.62 -13.32
N ALA A 128 21.00 -1.55 -13.89
CA ALA A 128 19.55 -1.41 -14.07
C ALA A 128 18.82 -1.34 -12.72
N VAL A 129 19.30 -2.05 -11.69
CA VAL A 129 18.75 -1.97 -10.33
C VAL A 129 18.95 -0.58 -9.69
N LEU A 130 19.95 0.19 -10.14
CA LEU A 130 20.16 1.56 -9.65
C LEU A 130 19.04 2.50 -10.04
N PHE A 131 18.35 2.25 -11.15
CA PHE A 131 17.16 3.03 -11.51
C PHE A 131 16.07 2.88 -10.43
N SER A 132 15.80 1.66 -9.96
CA SER A 132 14.82 1.44 -8.87
C SER A 132 15.25 2.11 -7.56
N SER A 133 16.56 2.09 -7.28
CA SER A 133 17.14 2.76 -6.11
C SER A 133 17.00 4.29 -6.20
N ALA A 134 17.31 4.87 -7.36
CA ALA A 134 17.17 6.30 -7.63
C ALA A 134 15.71 6.75 -7.53
N GLY A 135 14.79 5.98 -8.10
CA GLY A 135 13.35 6.19 -7.95
C GLY A 135 12.89 6.11 -6.49
N GLY A 136 13.40 5.15 -5.72
CA GLY A 136 13.14 5.05 -4.27
C GLY A 136 13.63 6.27 -3.49
N ILE A 137 14.85 6.76 -3.78
CA ILE A 137 15.41 7.98 -3.18
C ILE A 137 14.54 9.19 -3.53
N GLY A 138 14.22 9.39 -4.81
CA GLY A 138 13.32 10.45 -5.25
C GLY A 138 11.98 10.38 -4.51
N GLY A 139 11.43 9.17 -4.35
CA GLY A 139 10.18 8.95 -3.64
C GLY A 139 10.21 9.36 -2.16
N LEU A 140 11.33 9.09 -1.46
CA LEU A 140 11.51 9.55 -0.08
C LEU A 140 11.49 11.09 0.00
N PHE A 141 12.22 11.77 -0.88
CA PHE A 141 12.19 13.23 -0.94
C PHE A 141 10.80 13.79 -1.26
N GLY A 142 10.07 13.13 -2.17
CA GLY A 142 8.69 13.49 -2.51
C GLY A 142 7.77 13.44 -1.29
N LYS A 143 7.83 12.36 -0.51
CA LYS A 143 7.03 12.22 0.73
C LYS A 143 7.40 13.26 1.78
N ILE A 144 8.69 13.49 2.00
CA ILE A 144 9.16 14.50 2.95
C ILE A 144 8.65 15.89 2.56
N LEU A 145 8.74 16.26 1.28
CA LEU A 145 8.28 17.55 0.79
C LEU A 145 6.78 17.73 0.99
N VAL A 146 5.96 16.73 0.67
CA VAL A 146 4.51 16.79 0.90
C VAL A 146 4.20 16.97 2.38
N SER A 147 4.85 16.19 3.26
CA SER A 147 4.64 16.31 4.70
C SER A 147 4.97 17.71 5.21
N LEU A 148 6.03 18.34 4.69
CA LEU A 148 6.38 19.73 5.02
C LEU A 148 5.33 20.72 4.50
N ILE A 149 4.92 20.61 3.24
CA ILE A 149 3.91 21.50 2.64
C ILE A 149 2.58 21.41 3.39
N PHE A 150 2.19 20.19 3.77
CA PHE A 150 0.99 19.95 4.57
C PHE A 150 1.11 20.53 5.98
N TYR A 151 2.26 20.40 6.63
CA TYR A 151 2.53 20.99 7.94
C TYR A 151 2.36 22.52 7.96
N PHE A 152 2.74 23.20 6.88
CA PHE A 152 2.58 24.66 6.76
C PHE A 152 1.20 25.10 6.25
N ASP A 153 0.24 24.19 6.08
CA ASP A 153 -1.11 24.43 5.52
C ASP A 153 -1.11 25.18 4.17
N LYS A 154 -0.06 25.00 3.37
CA LYS A 154 0.09 25.64 2.05
C LYS A 154 -0.42 24.77 0.90
N MET A 155 -1.08 23.65 1.21
CA MET A 155 -1.40 22.65 0.20
C MET A 155 -2.68 22.99 -0.56
N HIS A 156 -2.51 23.57 -1.76
CA HIS A 156 -3.61 23.76 -2.70
C HIS A 156 -3.93 22.44 -3.43
N PRO A 157 -5.20 21.97 -3.46
CA PRO A 157 -5.57 20.67 -4.04
C PRO A 157 -5.10 20.48 -5.48
N LEU A 158 -5.29 21.49 -6.34
CA LEU A 158 -4.86 21.40 -7.74
C LEU A 158 -3.35 21.35 -7.90
N ALA A 159 -2.60 22.11 -7.09
CA ALA A 159 -1.14 22.11 -7.18
C ALA A 159 -0.55 20.79 -6.65
N ALA A 160 -1.20 20.22 -5.64
CA ALA A 160 -0.81 18.95 -5.03
C ALA A 160 -0.99 17.74 -5.96
N SER A 161 -1.91 17.79 -6.93
CA SER A 161 -2.17 16.66 -7.83
C SER A 161 -1.70 16.93 -9.26
N VAL A 162 -1.99 18.10 -9.84
CA VAL A 162 -1.74 18.35 -11.27
C VAL A 162 -0.26 18.51 -11.58
N VAL A 163 0.48 19.29 -10.80
CA VAL A 163 1.91 19.54 -11.02
C VAL A 163 2.72 18.24 -11.00
N PRO A 164 2.61 17.36 -9.98
CA PRO A 164 3.34 16.10 -9.99
C PRO A 164 2.82 15.13 -11.07
N SER A 165 1.54 15.13 -11.42
CA SER A 165 1.03 14.32 -12.55
C SER A 165 1.65 14.72 -13.89
N VAL A 166 1.73 16.02 -14.18
CA VAL A 166 2.36 16.51 -15.42
C VAL A 166 3.84 16.18 -15.42
N THR A 167 4.53 16.41 -14.30
CA THR A 167 5.95 16.08 -14.15
C THR A 167 6.21 14.59 -14.36
N TRP A 168 5.34 13.73 -13.82
CA TRP A 168 5.36 12.29 -14.06
C TRP A 168 5.20 11.95 -15.55
N CYS A 169 4.19 12.49 -16.23
CA CYS A 169 3.97 12.22 -17.65
C CYS A 169 5.16 12.65 -18.52
N LEU A 170 5.76 13.81 -18.22
CA LEU A 170 6.96 14.28 -18.92
C LEU A 170 8.15 13.36 -18.66
N ALA A 171 8.39 12.97 -17.41
CA ALA A 171 9.44 12.02 -17.05
C ALA A 171 9.23 10.69 -17.78
N VAL A 172 8.01 10.14 -17.80
CA VAL A 172 7.74 8.89 -18.51
C VAL A 172 7.97 9.02 -20.01
N SER A 173 7.71 10.18 -20.60
CA SER A 173 8.01 10.44 -22.01
C SER A 173 9.51 10.40 -22.29
N CYS A 174 10.36 10.80 -21.34
CA CYS A 174 11.81 10.69 -21.47
C CYS A 174 12.30 9.24 -21.58
N TYR A 175 11.62 8.26 -20.95
CA TYR A 175 11.95 6.84 -21.11
C TYR A 175 11.78 6.34 -22.56
N VAL A 176 10.92 6.98 -23.35
CA VAL A 176 10.66 6.58 -24.74
C VAL A 176 11.66 7.20 -25.72
N ILE A 177 12.23 8.34 -25.38
CA ILE A 177 13.01 9.18 -26.32
C ILE A 177 14.53 9.00 -26.12
N SER A 178 14.96 8.60 -24.92
CA SER A 178 16.37 8.58 -24.54
C SER A 178 16.83 7.19 -24.12
N ASP A 179 17.96 6.77 -24.68
CA ASP A 179 18.67 5.55 -24.28
C ASP A 179 19.87 5.85 -23.36
N ASP A 180 20.18 7.13 -23.13
CA ASP A 180 21.31 7.54 -22.29
C ASP A 180 21.08 7.17 -20.82
N TYR A 181 22.07 6.46 -20.24
CA TYR A 181 22.00 5.96 -18.87
C TYR A 181 21.76 7.07 -17.83
N MET A 182 22.42 8.22 -17.95
CA MET A 182 22.31 9.31 -16.98
C MET A 182 20.95 10.00 -17.07
N VAL A 183 20.44 10.16 -18.29
CA VAL A 183 19.09 10.70 -18.52
C VAL A 183 18.03 9.76 -17.92
N LEU A 184 18.17 8.45 -18.12
CA LEU A 184 17.24 7.45 -17.57
C LEU A 184 17.30 7.37 -16.04
N LEU A 185 18.49 7.48 -15.46
CA LEU A 185 18.67 7.52 -14.01
C LEU A 185 18.02 8.76 -13.39
N GLY A 186 18.27 9.94 -13.97
CA GLY A 186 17.64 11.19 -13.54
C GLY A 186 16.13 11.16 -13.71
N THR A 187 15.65 10.61 -14.83
CA THR A 187 14.23 10.40 -15.09
C THR A 187 13.60 9.52 -14.02
N SER A 188 14.26 8.42 -13.64
CA SER A 188 13.76 7.53 -12.58
C SER A 188 13.61 8.22 -11.24
N LEU A 189 14.57 9.06 -10.87
CA LEU A 189 14.51 9.87 -9.66
C LEU A 189 13.31 10.83 -9.68
N VAL A 190 13.12 11.58 -10.76
CA VAL A 190 12.00 12.53 -10.93
C VAL A 190 10.66 11.81 -10.95
N SER A 191 10.60 10.66 -11.62
CA SER A 191 9.45 9.76 -11.68
C SER A 191 9.06 9.28 -10.27
N GLY A 192 10.01 8.74 -9.51
CA GLY A 192 9.79 8.27 -8.15
C GLY A 192 9.36 9.39 -7.20
N PHE A 193 9.99 10.56 -7.31
CA PHE A 193 9.59 11.76 -6.57
C PHE A 193 8.13 12.14 -6.86
N SER A 194 7.76 12.22 -8.13
CA SER A 194 6.43 12.68 -8.55
C SER A 194 5.34 11.71 -8.12
N LEU A 195 5.56 10.39 -8.26
CA LEU A 195 4.61 9.36 -7.83
C LEU A 195 4.44 9.33 -6.31
N ALA A 196 5.53 9.36 -5.55
CA ALA A 196 5.44 9.33 -4.11
C ALA A 196 4.85 10.61 -3.53
N TYR A 197 5.10 11.76 -4.18
CA TYR A 197 4.48 13.02 -3.87
C TYR A 197 2.96 12.94 -4.08
N ILE A 198 2.49 12.54 -5.26
CA ILE A 198 1.05 12.50 -5.54
C ILE A 198 0.31 11.49 -4.65
N ASP A 199 0.93 10.34 -4.35
CA ASP A 199 0.43 9.34 -3.40
C ASP A 199 0.23 9.95 -2.01
N ALA A 200 1.30 10.53 -1.44
CA ALA A 200 1.26 11.14 -0.12
C ALA A 200 0.26 12.32 -0.06
N ALA A 201 0.22 13.15 -1.10
CA ALA A 201 -0.69 14.29 -1.15
C ALA A 201 -2.15 13.85 -1.23
N THR A 202 -2.44 12.80 -2.01
CA THR A 202 -3.78 12.22 -2.13
C THR A 202 -4.24 11.69 -0.77
N VAL A 203 -3.40 10.92 -0.08
CA VAL A 203 -3.69 10.40 1.27
C VAL A 203 -3.86 11.53 2.29
N ALA A 204 -3.02 12.56 2.26
CA ALA A 204 -3.13 13.71 3.17
C ALA A 204 -4.42 14.52 2.96
N MET A 205 -4.94 14.56 1.74
CA MET A 205 -6.19 15.25 1.41
C MET A 205 -7.45 14.43 1.69
N PHE A 206 -7.31 13.13 1.98
CA PHE A 206 -8.40 12.21 2.23
C PHE A 206 -9.47 12.75 3.22
N PRO A 207 -9.10 13.36 4.37
CA PRO A 207 -10.08 13.90 5.31
C PRO A 207 -10.95 15.05 4.77
N ARG A 208 -10.59 15.66 3.62
CA ARG A 208 -11.40 16.71 2.98
C ARG A 208 -12.55 16.13 2.14
N TYR A 209 -12.49 14.86 1.75
CA TYR A 209 -13.49 14.21 0.88
C TYR A 209 -14.52 13.38 1.63
N VAL A 210 -14.26 13.06 2.90
CA VAL A 210 -15.12 12.20 3.72
C VAL A 210 -15.29 12.83 5.09
N CYS A 211 -16.52 12.88 5.61
CA CYS A 211 -16.78 13.43 6.94
C CYS A 211 -16.18 12.56 8.06
N ALA A 212 -15.93 13.15 9.22
CA ALA A 212 -15.29 12.47 10.36
C ALA A 212 -15.98 11.15 10.76
N ALA A 213 -17.31 11.08 10.67
CA ALA A 213 -18.08 9.86 10.96
C ALA A 213 -17.77 8.70 10.02
N HIS A 214 -17.46 8.99 8.75
CA HIS A 214 -17.18 7.99 7.72
C HIS A 214 -15.69 7.82 7.45
N LEU A 215 -14.81 8.61 8.09
CA LEU A 215 -13.38 8.64 7.82
C LEU A 215 -12.74 7.27 8.01
N ARG A 216 -13.05 6.57 9.11
CA ARG A 216 -12.53 5.23 9.40
C ARG A 216 -12.87 4.22 8.29
N GLN A 217 -14.14 4.16 7.89
CA GLN A 217 -14.60 3.24 6.85
C GLN A 217 -14.03 3.62 5.48
N GLY A 218 -13.99 4.92 5.17
CA GLY A 218 -13.39 5.43 3.95
C GLY A 218 -11.89 5.10 3.85
N THR A 219 -11.13 5.17 4.95
CA THR A 219 -9.71 4.76 4.98
C THR A 219 -9.56 3.28 4.61
N VAL A 220 -10.40 2.41 5.18
CA VAL A 220 -10.38 0.96 4.88
C VAL A 220 -10.67 0.70 3.40
N LEU A 221 -11.75 1.29 2.88
CA LEU A 221 -12.10 1.16 1.46
C LEU A 221 -11.03 1.73 0.54
N ASN A 222 -10.41 2.84 0.92
CA ASN A 222 -9.32 3.47 0.17
C ASN A 222 -8.10 2.55 0.04
N TYR A 223 -7.61 1.99 1.15
CA TYR A 223 -6.46 1.08 1.12
C TYR A 223 -6.81 -0.27 0.47
N LEU A 224 -8.06 -0.73 0.58
CA LEU A 224 -8.54 -1.89 -0.15
C LEU A 224 -8.49 -1.63 -1.67
N GLY A 225 -8.99 -0.49 -2.13
CA GLY A 225 -8.95 -0.09 -3.54
C GLY A 225 -7.53 0.09 -4.07
N SER A 226 -6.65 0.75 -3.30
CA SER A 226 -5.22 0.86 -3.59
C SER A 226 -4.55 -0.51 -3.71
N GLY A 227 -4.80 -1.41 -2.75
CA GLY A 227 -4.26 -2.77 -2.77
C GLY A 227 -4.72 -3.56 -4.00
N LEU A 228 -5.99 -3.45 -4.38
CA LEU A 228 -6.50 -4.04 -5.63
C LEU A 228 -5.77 -3.47 -6.85
N GLY A 229 -5.54 -2.14 -6.89
CA GLY A 229 -4.76 -1.49 -7.94
C GLY A 229 -3.35 -2.03 -8.08
N VAL A 230 -2.65 -2.27 -6.95
CA VAL A 230 -1.32 -2.89 -6.91
C VAL A 230 -1.35 -4.30 -7.49
N GLN A 231 -2.30 -5.14 -7.05
CA GLN A 231 -2.39 -6.53 -7.53
C GLN A 231 -2.72 -6.60 -9.02
N LEU A 232 -3.67 -5.78 -9.49
CA LEU A 232 -3.99 -5.68 -10.92
C LEU A 232 -2.78 -5.20 -11.72
N GLY A 233 -2.01 -4.23 -11.18
CA GLY A 233 -0.76 -3.77 -11.75
C GLY A 233 0.20 -4.92 -12.02
N GLY A 234 0.50 -5.71 -10.99
CA GLY A 234 1.41 -6.85 -11.09
C GLY A 234 0.93 -7.94 -12.04
N ILE A 235 -0.36 -8.31 -11.99
CA ILE A 235 -0.93 -9.35 -12.86
C ILE A 235 -0.90 -8.92 -14.32
N ILE A 236 -1.34 -7.70 -14.62
CA ILE A 236 -1.40 -7.18 -16.00
C ILE A 236 0.02 -7.00 -16.53
N SER A 237 0.93 -6.41 -15.75
CA SER A 237 2.33 -6.24 -16.18
C SER A 237 3.01 -7.58 -16.44
N GLY A 238 2.77 -8.57 -15.57
CA GLY A 238 3.32 -9.92 -15.74
C GLY A 238 2.87 -10.56 -17.04
N ASN A 239 1.56 -10.54 -17.32
CA ASN A 239 1.00 -11.11 -18.54
C ASN A 239 1.55 -10.43 -19.81
N VAL A 240 1.65 -9.09 -19.81
CA VAL A 240 2.22 -8.33 -20.94
C VAL A 240 3.69 -8.70 -21.16
N SER A 241 4.45 -8.84 -20.07
CA SER A 241 5.87 -9.16 -20.15
C SER A 241 6.14 -10.58 -20.68
N ILE A 242 5.27 -11.54 -20.36
CA ILE A 242 5.32 -12.91 -20.89
C ILE A 242 4.96 -12.90 -22.38
N HIS A 243 3.89 -12.20 -22.77
CA HIS A 243 3.43 -12.18 -24.16
C HIS A 243 4.45 -11.54 -25.12
N ASN A 244 5.16 -10.51 -24.66
CA ASN A 244 6.18 -9.80 -25.44
C ASN A 244 7.57 -10.48 -25.40
N GLY A 245 7.71 -11.64 -24.75
CA GLY A 245 8.98 -12.39 -24.69
C GLY A 245 10.08 -11.73 -23.87
N VAL A 246 9.75 -10.75 -23.02
CA VAL A 246 10.71 -9.99 -22.20
C VAL A 246 11.14 -10.78 -20.96
N LEU A 247 10.27 -11.67 -20.46
CA LEU A 247 10.60 -12.63 -19.41
C LEU A 247 10.63 -14.04 -20.01
N GLN A 248 11.80 -14.49 -20.47
CA GLN A 248 12.02 -15.91 -20.72
C GLN A 248 12.29 -16.59 -19.37
N THR A 249 11.33 -17.35 -18.88
CA THR A 249 11.48 -18.26 -17.73
C THR A 249 12.40 -19.42 -18.05
#